data_AF-A0A5C4NGF5-F1
#
_entry.id   AF-A0A5C4NGF5-F1
#
_cell.length_a   1.000
_cell.length_b   1.000
_cell.length_c   1.000
_cell.angle_alpha   90.00
_cell.angle_beta   90.00
_cell.angle_gamma   90.00
#
_symmetry.space_group_name_H-M   'P 1'
#
loop_
_entity.id
_entity.type
_entity.pdbx_description
1 polymer ?
#
loop_
_entity_poly.entity_id
_entity_poly.type
_entity_poly.pdbx_seq_one_letter_code
_entity_poly.pdbx_strand_id
1 'polypeptide(L)'
;MKLILVMALLQGMTAYAGEVRSNGYTARFDERIETAPGDLHGETVGGIRLVRTSDQALVWQENTPLRPGCGNVAAVTVINDRYMALCGHLGGRHYTQKIIFTQGNSLSMVSVDQYDSPSPVRVEPNGSLAIDVLRRDLFPDQLTGPHYFHTVYRLRHDDATFGFVPSFDGDAAERYWQHYRVTRQAAPAAEVLPELLASLLAAQSGKQSICAELDTLAADLQQGRQYDAQGARTLMRRWLHKLPAIGYPAFDTQACPGRV
;
A
#
# COMPACT_ATOMS: atom_id res chain seq x y z
N MET A 1 49.50 -41.00 3.65
CA MET A 1 48.40 -40.28 2.98
C MET A 1 47.87 -39.24 3.97
N LYS A 2 48.11 -37.95 3.72
CA LYS A 2 47.74 -36.85 4.63
C LYS A 2 46.30 -36.43 4.34
N LEU A 3 45.40 -36.56 5.31
CA LEU A 3 44.08 -35.92 5.26
C LEU A 3 44.23 -34.53 5.89
N ILE A 4 44.04 -33.49 5.10
CA ILE A 4 44.05 -32.10 5.55
C ILE A 4 42.64 -31.76 6.00
N LEU A 5 42.52 -31.43 7.29
CA LEU A 5 41.35 -30.84 7.90
C LEU A 5 41.27 -29.36 7.47
N VAL A 6 40.25 -28.97 6.71
CA VAL A 6 39.94 -27.55 6.46
C VAL A 6 38.67 -27.21 7.24
N MET A 7 38.88 -26.76 8.47
CA MET A 7 37.93 -25.87 9.14
C MET A 7 38.03 -24.50 8.46
N ALA A 8 37.03 -24.14 7.66
CA ALA A 8 36.84 -22.77 7.20
C ALA A 8 35.70 -22.16 8.02
N LEU A 9 36.09 -21.19 8.85
CA LEU A 9 35.25 -20.33 9.68
C LEU A 9 34.10 -19.71 8.88
N LEU A 10 32.86 -20.14 9.16
CA LEU A 10 31.67 -19.32 8.98
C LEU A 10 31.42 -18.57 10.29
N GLN A 11 32.27 -17.57 10.56
CA GLN A 11 32.01 -16.59 11.60
C GLN A 11 31.23 -15.42 11.02
N GLY A 12 30.04 -15.19 11.56
CA GLY A 12 29.56 -13.83 11.82
C GLY A 12 28.90 -13.10 10.66
N MET A 13 27.72 -13.54 10.24
CA MET A 13 26.66 -12.62 9.83
C MET A 13 25.34 -13.10 10.43
N THR A 14 25.18 -12.94 11.74
CA THR A 14 23.84 -12.76 12.30
C THR A 14 23.37 -11.40 11.80
N ALA A 15 22.78 -11.37 10.60
CA ALA A 15 21.92 -10.26 10.22
C ALA A 15 20.84 -10.19 11.30
N TYR A 16 20.93 -9.22 12.20
CA TYR A 16 19.83 -8.93 13.11
C TYR A 16 18.62 -8.65 12.21
N ALA A 17 17.53 -9.41 12.40
CA ALA A 17 16.33 -9.31 11.58
C ALA A 17 15.67 -7.92 11.58
N GLY A 18 16.20 -6.97 12.37
CA GLY A 18 15.80 -5.57 12.42
C GLY A 18 16.88 -4.56 12.02
N GLU A 19 18.02 -4.94 11.41
CA GLU A 19 19.06 -4.00 10.94
C GLU A 19 19.41 -4.23 9.47
N VAL A 20 19.52 -3.14 8.70
CA VAL A 20 20.08 -3.18 7.34
C VAL A 20 21.09 -2.04 7.13
N ARG A 21 21.95 -2.20 6.11
CA ARG A 21 22.92 -1.18 5.69
C ARG A 21 22.70 -0.84 4.22
N SER A 22 22.62 0.46 3.91
CA SER A 22 22.53 0.96 2.53
C SER A 22 23.12 2.37 2.44
N ASN A 23 23.87 2.64 1.38
CA ASN A 23 24.42 3.96 1.04
C ASN A 23 25.18 4.69 2.16
N GLY A 24 25.98 3.97 2.96
CA GLY A 24 26.71 4.57 4.08
C GLY A 24 25.82 4.89 5.30
N TYR A 25 24.63 4.32 5.37
CA TYR A 25 23.75 4.35 6.54
C TYR A 25 23.42 2.94 7.04
N THR A 26 23.21 2.82 8.34
CA THR A 26 22.65 1.65 8.99
C THR A 26 21.27 2.03 9.54
N ALA A 27 20.22 1.36 9.08
CA ALA A 27 18.85 1.54 9.55
C ALA A 27 18.46 0.37 10.46
N ARG A 28 17.85 0.68 11.60
CA ARG A 28 17.41 -0.30 12.58
C ARG A 28 16.01 0.01 13.08
N PHE A 29 15.20 -1.02 13.30
CA PHE A 29 13.93 -0.93 14.00
C PHE A 29 14.01 -1.80 15.26
N ASP A 30 14.02 -1.13 16.40
CA ASP A 30 14.16 -1.70 17.73
C ASP A 30 12.82 -1.84 18.45
N GLU A 31 12.67 -2.91 19.22
CA GLU A 31 11.61 -3.03 20.22
C GLU A 31 12.01 -2.28 21.51
N ARG A 32 11.03 -1.67 22.17
CA ARG A 32 11.16 -1.16 23.54
C ARG A 32 9.84 -1.26 24.29
N ILE A 33 9.90 -1.27 25.61
CA ILE A 33 8.71 -1.09 26.45
C ILE A 33 8.47 0.41 26.61
N GLU A 34 7.23 0.86 26.40
CA GLU A 34 6.85 2.25 26.66
C GLU A 34 6.74 2.48 28.16
N THR A 35 7.60 3.37 28.68
CA THR A 35 7.68 3.69 30.11
C THR A 35 7.00 5.01 30.44
N ALA A 36 6.68 5.85 29.43
CA ALA A 36 5.95 7.09 29.66
C ALA A 36 4.52 6.78 30.14
N PRO A 37 3.95 7.60 31.04
CA PRO A 37 2.54 7.49 31.43
C PRO A 37 1.62 7.71 30.21
N GLY A 38 0.57 6.91 30.08
CA GLY A 38 -0.43 7.01 29.01
C GLY A 38 -1.02 5.66 28.60
N ASP A 39 -1.83 5.65 27.53
CA ASP A 39 -2.55 4.46 27.06
C ASP A 39 -1.63 3.32 26.62
N LEU A 40 -0.38 3.63 26.28
CA LEU A 40 0.62 2.65 25.86
C LEU A 40 1.59 2.29 26.99
N HIS A 41 1.41 2.77 28.21
CA HIS A 41 2.33 2.47 29.32
C HIS A 41 2.43 0.97 29.58
N GLY A 42 3.64 0.42 29.53
CA GLY A 42 3.91 -1.02 29.68
C GLY A 42 3.77 -1.83 28.39
N GLU A 43 3.30 -1.22 27.28
CA GLU A 43 3.19 -1.91 26.01
C GLU A 43 4.54 -2.04 25.30
N THR A 44 4.69 -3.12 24.52
CA THR A 44 5.78 -3.22 23.55
C THR A 44 5.48 -2.29 22.39
N VAL A 45 6.34 -1.31 22.20
CA VAL A 45 6.35 -0.33 21.10
C VAL A 45 7.70 -0.39 20.41
N GLY A 46 7.98 0.53 19.50
CA GLY A 46 9.21 0.50 18.73
C GLY A 46 9.93 1.83 18.63
N GLY A 47 11.16 1.75 18.13
CA GLY A 47 12.03 2.87 17.87
C GLY A 47 12.79 2.64 16.58
N ILE A 48 12.74 3.61 15.68
CA ILE A 48 13.46 3.56 14.43
C ILE A 48 14.70 4.42 14.57
N ARG A 49 15.85 3.89 14.18
CA ARG A 49 17.14 4.58 14.26
C ARG A 49 17.84 4.49 12.92
N LEU A 50 18.40 5.61 12.49
CA LEU A 50 19.29 5.67 11.35
C LEU A 50 20.62 6.27 11.80
N VAL A 51 21.71 5.53 11.60
CA VAL A 51 23.07 5.98 11.92
C VAL A 51 23.89 6.03 10.65
N ARG A 52 24.79 7.01 10.55
CA ARG A 52 25.76 7.07 9.46
C ARG A 52 26.88 6.08 9.75
N THR A 53 27.22 5.27 8.76
CA THR A 53 28.18 4.17 8.93
C THR A 53 29.61 4.68 9.17
N SER A 54 30.00 5.81 8.59
CA SER A 54 31.38 6.33 8.63
C SER A 54 31.84 6.75 10.04
N ASP A 55 30.94 7.33 10.83
CA ASP A 55 31.24 7.95 12.13
C ASP A 55 30.32 7.44 13.25
N GLN A 56 29.39 6.52 12.93
CA GLN A 56 28.35 6.02 13.83
C GLN A 56 27.43 7.13 14.39
N ALA A 57 27.39 8.29 13.74
CA ALA A 57 26.54 9.40 14.16
C ALA A 57 25.06 9.05 13.99
N LEU A 58 24.26 9.28 15.03
CA LEU A 58 22.80 9.21 14.92
C LEU A 58 22.32 10.37 14.05
N VAL A 59 21.81 10.05 12.86
CA VAL A 59 21.33 11.07 11.91
C VAL A 59 19.82 11.24 11.98
N TRP A 60 19.10 10.22 12.45
CA TRP A 60 17.67 10.29 12.65
C TRP A 60 17.19 9.24 13.64
N GLN A 61 16.18 9.59 14.43
CA GLN A 61 15.47 8.67 15.32
C GLN A 61 14.00 9.05 15.39
N GLU A 62 13.13 8.04 15.43
CA GLU A 62 11.71 8.19 15.71
C GLU A 62 11.29 7.15 16.73
N ASN A 63 10.69 7.61 17.83
CA ASN A 63 9.95 6.74 18.72
C ASN A 63 8.54 6.59 18.16
N THR A 64 8.06 5.36 18.04
CA THR A 64 6.76 5.08 17.42
C THR A 64 5.96 4.14 18.33
N PRO A 65 4.64 4.29 18.42
CA PRO A 65 3.80 3.34 19.14
C PRO A 65 3.75 1.96 18.46
N LEU A 66 4.28 1.85 17.23
CA LEU A 66 4.29 0.64 16.43
C LEU A 66 5.38 -0.35 16.88
N ARG A 67 5.01 -1.62 17.00
CA ARG A 67 5.95 -2.75 17.11
C ARG A 67 6.63 -3.01 15.75
N PRO A 68 7.89 -3.49 15.71
CA PRO A 68 8.60 -3.75 14.47
C PRO A 68 7.93 -4.84 13.60
N GLY A 69 7.88 -4.60 12.30
CA GLY A 69 7.31 -5.51 11.29
C GLY A 69 5.85 -5.22 10.95
N CYS A 70 5.38 -5.73 9.82
CA CYS A 70 3.97 -5.64 9.41
C CYS A 70 3.50 -6.99 8.84
N GLY A 71 3.09 -7.91 9.72
CA GLY A 71 2.72 -9.27 9.31
C GLY A 71 3.91 -9.97 8.66
N ASN A 72 3.81 -10.23 7.35
CA ASN A 72 4.88 -10.87 6.58
C ASN A 72 5.94 -9.89 6.03
N VAL A 73 5.78 -8.58 6.24
CA VAL A 73 6.75 -7.57 5.84
C VAL A 73 7.75 -7.35 6.98
N ALA A 74 9.04 -7.51 6.68
CA ALA A 74 10.11 -7.31 7.65
C ALA A 74 10.13 -5.87 8.19
N ALA A 75 10.61 -5.71 9.42
CA ALA A 75 10.68 -4.41 10.08
C ALA A 75 11.59 -3.43 9.34
N VAL A 76 12.64 -3.93 8.70
CA VAL A 76 13.56 -3.16 7.88
C VAL A 76 13.88 -3.94 6.61
N THR A 77 13.94 -3.27 5.46
CA THR A 77 14.28 -3.89 4.17
C THR A 77 15.07 -2.91 3.31
N VAL A 78 16.16 -3.37 2.70
CA VAL A 78 16.82 -2.60 1.64
C VAL A 78 16.03 -2.80 0.36
N ILE A 79 15.58 -1.70 -0.26
CA ILE A 79 14.93 -1.76 -1.56
C ILE A 79 15.98 -1.68 -2.67
N ASN A 80 16.88 -0.70 -2.57
CA ASN A 80 18.07 -0.55 -3.40
C ASN A 80 19.08 0.41 -2.72
N ASP A 81 20.13 0.79 -3.43
CA ASP A 81 21.21 1.67 -2.93
C ASP A 81 20.76 3.08 -2.55
N ARG A 82 19.50 3.47 -2.83
CA ARG A 82 18.95 4.78 -2.49
C ARG A 82 17.77 4.72 -1.54
N TYR A 83 17.15 3.55 -1.39
CA TYR A 83 15.91 3.41 -0.66
C TYR A 83 15.95 2.26 0.33
N MET A 84 15.50 2.54 1.54
CA MET A 84 15.18 1.56 2.57
C MET A 84 13.70 1.68 2.93
N ALA A 85 13.07 0.55 3.25
CA ALA A 85 11.76 0.49 3.86
C ALA A 85 11.86 0.11 5.33
N LEU A 86 10.98 0.70 6.13
CA LEU A 86 10.73 0.35 7.51
C LEU A 86 9.25 0.06 7.65
N CYS A 87 8.91 -0.97 8.42
CA CYS A 87 7.51 -1.32 8.64
C CYS A 87 7.25 -1.58 10.12
N GLY A 88 6.17 -1.02 10.66
CA GLY A 88 5.72 -1.28 12.02
C GLY A 88 4.21 -1.45 12.12
N HIS A 89 3.74 -2.10 13.18
CA HIS A 89 2.33 -2.41 13.43
C HIS A 89 1.88 -2.01 14.85
N LEU A 90 0.67 -1.49 15.01
CA LEU A 90 0.13 -1.06 16.31
C LEU A 90 -0.58 -2.20 17.08
N GLY A 91 -0.35 -3.45 16.69
CA GLY A 91 -1.29 -4.52 17.02
C GLY A 91 -2.62 -4.37 16.27
N GLY A 92 -3.42 -5.44 16.23
CA GLY A 92 -4.67 -5.45 15.47
C GLY A 92 -4.43 -5.30 13.96
N ARG A 93 -4.95 -4.22 13.37
CA ARG A 93 -5.16 -4.07 11.93
C ARG A 93 -4.47 -2.84 11.31
N HIS A 94 -3.65 -2.09 12.06
CA HIS A 94 -3.00 -0.87 11.57
C HIS A 94 -1.47 -1.05 11.43
N TYR A 95 -0.96 -0.70 10.26
CA TYR A 95 0.43 -0.85 9.86
C TYR A 95 0.91 0.45 9.20
N THR A 96 2.17 0.81 9.40
CA THR A 96 2.79 1.95 8.71
C THR A 96 4.06 1.49 8.02
N GLN A 97 4.18 1.80 6.74
CA GLN A 97 5.40 1.60 5.98
C GLN A 97 6.06 2.94 5.66
N LYS A 98 7.32 3.12 6.06
CA LYS A 98 8.12 4.32 5.83
C LYS A 98 9.21 4.03 4.82
N ILE A 99 9.33 4.87 3.81
CA ILE A 99 10.42 4.85 2.85
C ILE A 99 11.41 5.95 3.21
N ILE A 100 12.66 5.55 3.34
CA ILE A 100 13.79 6.45 3.53
C ILE A 100 14.54 6.52 2.21
N PHE A 101 14.62 7.72 1.64
CA PHE A 101 15.56 8.06 0.60
C PHE A 101 16.88 8.53 1.21
N THR A 102 17.99 7.93 0.79
CA THR A 102 19.34 8.29 1.19
C THR A 102 20.13 8.80 -0.01
N GLN A 103 20.62 10.04 0.07
CA GLN A 103 21.52 10.61 -0.94
C GLN A 103 22.58 11.49 -0.30
N GLY A 104 23.84 11.06 -0.41
CA GLY A 104 24.96 11.75 0.23
C GLY A 104 24.75 11.82 1.74
N ASN A 105 24.66 13.03 2.28
CA ASN A 105 24.40 13.27 3.71
C ASN A 105 22.94 13.64 4.01
N SER A 106 22.06 13.64 3.01
CA SER A 106 20.67 14.06 3.13
C SER A 106 19.72 12.86 3.22
N LEU A 107 18.68 13.03 4.04
CA LEU A 107 17.62 12.05 4.24
C LEU A 107 16.29 12.67 3.87
N SER A 108 15.45 11.91 3.17
CA SER A 108 14.05 12.26 2.96
C SER A 108 13.20 11.06 3.31
N MET A 109 12.07 11.28 3.98
CA MET A 109 11.22 10.21 4.47
C MET A 109 9.76 10.46 4.11
N VAL A 110 9.07 9.38 3.76
CA VAL A 110 7.64 9.39 3.48
C VAL A 110 7.03 8.13 4.10
N SER A 111 5.81 8.23 4.60
CA SER A 111 5.06 7.10 5.14
C SER A 111 3.76 6.89 4.41
N VAL A 112 3.29 5.64 4.45
CA VAL A 112 1.95 5.25 4.05
C VAL A 112 1.38 4.31 5.11
N ASP A 113 0.17 4.62 5.55
CA ASP A 113 -0.58 3.77 6.47
C ASP A 113 -1.38 2.73 5.67
N GLN A 114 -1.39 1.51 6.20
CA GLN A 114 -2.04 0.35 5.63
C GLN A 114 -2.90 -0.30 6.70
N TYR A 115 -4.00 -0.89 6.27
CA TYR A 115 -4.90 -1.61 7.16
C TYR A 115 -5.11 -3.04 6.68
N ASP A 116 -5.23 -3.97 7.64
CA ASP A 116 -5.56 -5.40 7.51
C ASP A 116 -4.58 -6.29 6.76
N SER A 117 -4.17 -5.85 5.58
CA SER A 117 -3.39 -6.61 4.61
C SER A 117 -2.24 -5.73 4.15
N PRO A 118 -1.19 -5.60 4.98
CA PRO A 118 -0.02 -4.81 4.61
C PRO A 118 0.64 -5.43 3.39
N SER A 119 0.87 -4.61 2.37
CA SER A 119 1.62 -4.96 1.17
C SER A 119 3.03 -4.37 1.25
N PRO A 120 4.06 -5.10 0.80
CA PRO A 120 5.39 -4.53 0.69
C PRO A 120 5.44 -3.49 -0.44
N VAL A 121 6.32 -2.50 -0.29
CA VAL A 121 6.74 -1.67 -1.42
C VAL A 121 7.44 -2.53 -2.47
N ARG A 122 7.10 -2.28 -3.74
CA ARG A 122 7.69 -2.92 -4.89
C ARG A 122 8.52 -1.94 -5.69
N VAL A 123 9.48 -2.49 -6.43
CA VAL A 123 10.20 -1.78 -7.47
C VAL A 123 9.56 -2.14 -8.81
N GLU A 124 8.97 -1.17 -9.47
CA GLU A 124 8.38 -1.33 -10.81
C GLU A 124 9.49 -1.37 -11.88
N PRO A 125 9.24 -1.85 -13.11
CA PRO A 125 10.27 -2.05 -14.14
C PRO A 125 11.07 -0.80 -14.50
N ASN A 126 10.46 0.39 -14.36
CA ASN A 126 11.11 1.68 -14.58
C ASN A 126 11.92 2.19 -13.36
N GLY A 127 12.06 1.39 -12.31
CA GLY A 127 12.76 1.72 -11.06
C GLY A 127 11.95 2.59 -10.09
N SER A 128 10.72 2.98 -10.43
CA SER A 128 9.82 3.67 -9.50
C SER A 128 9.35 2.72 -8.39
N LEU A 129 9.04 3.29 -7.22
CA LEU A 129 8.51 2.50 -6.11
C LEU A 129 6.98 2.60 -6.09
N ALA A 130 6.31 1.49 -5.88
CA ALA A 130 4.85 1.45 -5.77
C ALA A 130 4.39 0.53 -4.64
N ILE A 131 3.19 0.78 -4.13
CA ILE A 131 2.58 0.04 -3.04
C ILE A 131 1.06 -0.04 -3.23
N ASP A 132 0.50 -1.20 -2.90
CA ASP A 132 -0.93 -1.45 -3.00
C ASP A 132 -1.53 -1.32 -1.61
N VAL A 133 -2.53 -0.45 -1.47
CA VAL A 133 -3.18 -0.17 -0.19
C VAL A 133 -4.67 -0.43 -0.34
N LEU A 134 -5.23 -1.22 0.58
CA LEU A 134 -6.68 -1.33 0.74
C LEU A 134 -7.14 -0.22 1.67
N ARG A 135 -7.67 0.86 1.10
CA ARG A 135 -8.20 2.00 1.87
C ARG A 135 -9.59 1.65 2.39
N ARG A 136 -9.87 2.01 3.62
CA ARG A 136 -11.13 1.74 4.31
C ARG A 136 -11.88 3.01 4.64
N ASP A 137 -13.17 2.86 4.94
CA ASP A 137 -14.02 3.91 5.50
C ASP A 137 -14.04 5.20 4.67
N LEU A 138 -13.97 5.08 3.34
CA LEU A 138 -13.99 6.23 2.43
C LEU A 138 -15.40 6.83 2.26
N PHE A 139 -16.44 6.10 2.66
CA PHE A 139 -17.85 6.55 2.66
C PHE A 139 -18.58 6.10 3.94
N PRO A 140 -18.16 6.54 5.14
CA PRO A 140 -18.63 5.98 6.41
C PRO A 140 -20.14 6.24 6.66
N ASP A 141 -20.69 7.32 6.11
CA ASP A 141 -22.11 7.66 6.25
C ASP A 141 -23.03 6.93 5.26
N GLN A 142 -22.47 6.14 4.35
CA GLN A 142 -23.21 5.57 3.21
C GLN A 142 -23.00 4.06 3.05
N LEU A 143 -21.92 3.53 3.63
CA LEU A 143 -21.54 2.13 3.54
C LEU A 143 -21.45 1.54 4.94
N THR A 144 -22.17 0.45 5.16
CA THR A 144 -22.18 -0.27 6.44
C THR A 144 -21.27 -1.48 6.33
N GLY A 145 -20.32 -1.59 7.26
CA GLY A 145 -19.38 -2.71 7.30
C GLY A 145 -18.04 -2.39 6.63
N PRO A 146 -17.14 -3.38 6.55
CA PRO A 146 -15.81 -3.15 6.02
C PRO A 146 -15.82 -3.08 4.48
N HIS A 147 -15.62 -1.89 3.94
CA HIS A 147 -15.43 -1.66 2.50
C HIS A 147 -13.98 -1.31 2.19
N TYR A 148 -13.41 -1.93 1.15
CA TYR A 148 -11.99 -1.84 0.82
C TYR A 148 -11.75 -1.35 -0.60
N PHE A 149 -11.25 -0.13 -0.69
CA PHE A 149 -10.93 0.55 -1.93
C PHE A 149 -9.45 0.37 -2.22
N HIS A 150 -9.12 -0.59 -3.09
CA HIS A 150 -7.74 -0.80 -3.55
C HIS A 150 -7.21 0.47 -4.22
N THR A 151 -6.03 0.92 -3.81
CA THR A 151 -5.34 2.09 -4.37
C THR A 151 -3.87 1.73 -4.56
N VAL A 152 -3.38 1.89 -5.79
CA VAL A 152 -1.96 1.78 -6.10
C VAL A 152 -1.34 3.16 -5.90
N TYR A 153 -0.49 3.29 -4.91
CA TYR A 153 0.32 4.49 -4.71
C TYR A 153 1.67 4.32 -5.38
N ARG A 154 2.12 5.35 -6.09
CA ARG A 154 3.49 5.44 -6.60
C ARG A 154 4.25 6.51 -5.83
N LEU A 155 5.48 6.22 -5.46
CA LEU A 155 6.37 7.20 -4.89
C LEU A 155 6.77 8.22 -5.96
N ARG A 156 6.34 9.46 -5.78
CA ARG A 156 6.87 10.61 -6.50
C ARG A 156 8.10 11.12 -5.80
N HIS A 157 9.10 11.42 -6.60
CA HIS A 157 10.32 12.04 -6.17
C HIS A 157 10.79 12.97 -7.29
N ASP A 158 10.38 14.23 -7.16
CA ASP A 158 10.75 15.35 -8.04
C ASP A 158 11.08 16.58 -7.18
N ASP A 159 11.44 17.69 -7.82
CA ASP A 159 11.88 18.92 -7.13
C ASP A 159 10.81 19.52 -6.19
N ALA A 160 9.54 19.15 -6.35
CA ALA A 160 8.42 19.66 -5.56
C ALA A 160 7.82 18.62 -4.61
N THR A 161 7.97 17.32 -4.91
CA THR A 161 7.23 16.24 -4.25
C THR A 161 8.13 15.08 -3.90
N PHE A 162 8.20 14.77 -2.60
CA PHE A 162 8.63 13.46 -2.11
C PHE A 162 7.47 12.83 -1.34
N GLY A 163 6.70 11.97 -2.01
CA GLY A 163 5.41 11.55 -1.50
C GLY A 163 4.77 10.39 -2.27
N PHE A 164 3.99 9.56 -1.58
CA PHE A 164 3.13 8.58 -2.25
C PHE A 164 1.90 9.29 -2.82
N VAL A 165 1.66 9.11 -4.12
CA VAL A 165 0.48 9.64 -4.81
C VAL A 165 -0.30 8.50 -5.48
N PRO A 166 -1.64 8.54 -5.52
CA PRO A 166 -2.41 7.59 -6.29
C PRO A 166 -1.96 7.58 -7.76
N SER A 167 -1.77 6.39 -8.33
CA SER A 167 -1.37 6.21 -9.72
C SER A 167 -2.45 5.48 -10.49
N PHE A 168 -2.73 5.94 -11.71
CA PHE A 168 -3.71 5.35 -12.63
C PHE A 168 -3.12 5.16 -14.03
N ASP A 169 -1.80 5.01 -14.12
CA ASP A 169 -1.10 4.68 -15.37
C ASP A 169 -1.28 3.21 -15.74
N GLY A 170 -0.75 2.79 -16.90
CA GLY A 170 -0.99 1.43 -17.44
C GLY A 170 -0.61 0.29 -16.48
N ASP A 171 0.53 0.39 -15.79
CA ASP A 171 0.94 -0.63 -14.81
C ASP A 171 -0.02 -0.69 -13.61
N ALA A 172 -0.44 0.47 -13.10
CA ALA A 172 -1.43 0.52 -12.03
C ALA A 172 -2.80 0.02 -12.51
N ALA A 173 -3.21 0.35 -13.74
CA ALA A 173 -4.46 -0.07 -14.33
C ALA A 173 -4.59 -1.59 -14.43
N GLU A 174 -3.51 -2.32 -14.75
CA GLU A 174 -3.53 -3.78 -14.72
C GLU A 174 -3.73 -4.34 -13.30
N ARG A 175 -3.18 -3.69 -12.27
CA ARG A 175 -3.41 -4.09 -10.87
C ARG A 175 -4.85 -3.85 -10.43
N TYR A 176 -5.41 -2.69 -10.78
CA TYR A 176 -6.84 -2.42 -10.54
C TYR A 176 -7.73 -3.41 -11.27
N TRP A 177 -7.38 -3.79 -12.51
CA TRP A 177 -8.11 -4.80 -13.27
C TRP A 177 -8.04 -6.19 -12.61
N GLN A 178 -6.87 -6.59 -12.11
CA GLN A 178 -6.71 -7.84 -11.36
C GLN A 178 -7.54 -7.81 -10.08
N HIS A 179 -7.49 -6.71 -9.32
CA HIS A 179 -8.28 -6.55 -8.10
C HIS A 179 -9.78 -6.60 -8.40
N TYR A 180 -10.26 -5.90 -9.43
CA TYR A 180 -11.64 -5.97 -9.90
C TYR A 180 -12.11 -7.42 -10.13
N ARG A 181 -11.32 -8.21 -10.87
CA ARG A 181 -11.65 -9.61 -11.18
C ARG A 181 -11.73 -10.48 -9.93
N VAL A 182 -10.80 -10.30 -8.99
CA VAL A 182 -10.78 -11.05 -7.73
C VAL A 182 -12.00 -10.67 -6.88
N THR A 183 -12.27 -9.38 -6.70
CA THR A 183 -13.40 -8.87 -5.91
C THR A 183 -14.73 -9.34 -6.49
N ARG A 184 -14.87 -9.33 -7.82
CA ARG A 184 -16.08 -9.81 -8.51
C ARG A 184 -16.34 -11.31 -8.31
N GLN A 185 -15.28 -12.10 -8.20
CA GLN A 185 -15.41 -13.54 -7.94
C GLN A 185 -15.72 -13.85 -6.47
N ALA A 186 -15.31 -12.96 -5.56
CA ALA A 186 -15.40 -13.19 -4.12
C ALA A 186 -16.75 -12.81 -3.52
N ALA A 187 -17.48 -11.84 -4.08
CA ALA A 187 -18.73 -11.34 -3.53
C ALA A 187 -19.76 -10.95 -4.61
N PRO A 188 -21.07 -11.01 -4.30
CA PRO A 188 -22.11 -10.50 -5.20
C PRO A 188 -21.90 -9.03 -5.53
N ALA A 189 -22.12 -8.65 -6.79
CA ALA A 189 -21.89 -7.28 -7.26
C ALA A 189 -22.65 -6.21 -6.46
N ALA A 190 -23.84 -6.53 -5.92
CA ALA A 190 -24.63 -5.61 -5.11
C ALA A 190 -23.98 -5.25 -3.76
N GLU A 191 -23.19 -6.16 -3.18
CA GLU A 191 -22.56 -5.97 -1.86
C GLU A 191 -21.28 -5.14 -1.93
N VAL A 192 -20.57 -5.21 -3.06
CA VAL A 192 -19.25 -4.57 -3.27
C VAL A 192 -19.24 -3.65 -4.49
N LEU A 193 -20.42 -3.14 -4.88
CA LEU A 193 -20.57 -2.31 -6.07
C LEU A 193 -19.62 -1.09 -6.08
N PRO A 194 -19.48 -0.32 -4.98
CA PRO A 194 -18.56 0.82 -4.95
C PRO A 194 -17.11 0.44 -5.26
N GLU A 195 -16.61 -0.67 -4.72
CA GLU A 195 -15.25 -1.18 -4.91
C GLU A 195 -15.02 -1.66 -6.34
N LEU A 196 -16.01 -2.35 -6.91
CA LEU A 196 -15.97 -2.81 -8.30
C LEU A 196 -15.90 -1.62 -9.26
N LEU A 197 -16.73 -0.59 -9.04
CA LEU A 197 -16.73 0.63 -9.85
C LEU A 197 -15.43 1.42 -9.68
N ALA A 198 -14.92 1.55 -8.46
CA ALA A 198 -13.63 2.20 -8.20
C ALA A 198 -12.49 1.53 -8.96
N SER A 199 -12.43 0.20 -8.91
CA SER A 199 -11.41 -0.60 -9.59
C SER A 199 -11.53 -0.51 -11.11
N LEU A 200 -12.76 -0.56 -11.65
CA LEU A 200 -12.99 -0.40 -13.08
C LEU A 200 -12.59 1.00 -13.58
N LEU A 201 -12.94 2.06 -12.85
CA LEU A 201 -12.54 3.42 -13.21
C LEU A 201 -11.03 3.60 -13.16
N ALA A 202 -10.38 3.06 -12.14
CA ALA A 202 -8.94 3.12 -11.99
C ALA A 202 -8.20 2.32 -13.09
N ALA A 203 -8.85 1.29 -13.64
CA ALA A 203 -8.36 0.49 -14.76
C ALA A 203 -8.65 1.08 -16.16
N GLN A 204 -9.24 2.28 -16.26
CA GLN A 204 -9.70 2.83 -17.53
C GLN A 204 -8.59 3.17 -18.53
N SER A 205 -7.37 3.47 -18.04
CA SER A 205 -6.23 3.78 -18.89
C SER A 205 -5.79 2.52 -19.64
N GLY A 206 -6.24 2.41 -20.90
CA GLY A 206 -5.79 1.37 -21.83
C GLY A 206 -6.81 0.32 -22.25
N LYS A 207 -8.11 0.42 -21.91
CA LYS A 207 -9.10 -0.61 -22.32
C LYS A 207 -10.46 -0.06 -22.77
N GLN A 208 -10.92 -0.51 -23.94
CA GLN A 208 -12.32 -0.40 -24.42
C GLN A 208 -13.29 -1.31 -23.61
N SER A 209 -12.78 -2.15 -22.69
CA SER A 209 -13.57 -3.15 -21.97
C SER A 209 -14.43 -2.58 -20.84
N ILE A 210 -14.19 -1.34 -20.37
CA ILE A 210 -14.90 -0.82 -19.18
C ILE A 210 -16.41 -0.76 -19.42
N CYS A 211 -16.84 -0.34 -20.61
CA CYS A 211 -18.25 -0.18 -20.91
C CYS A 211 -19.00 -1.52 -20.99
N ALA A 212 -18.30 -2.59 -21.40
CA ALA A 212 -18.88 -3.94 -21.40
C ALA A 212 -18.99 -4.49 -19.97
N GLU A 213 -18.00 -4.22 -19.13
CA GLU A 213 -18.05 -4.61 -17.71
C GLU A 213 -19.13 -3.85 -16.94
N LEU A 214 -19.33 -2.56 -17.23
CA LEU A 214 -20.42 -1.78 -16.65
C LEU A 214 -21.80 -2.36 -17.04
N ASP A 215 -22.00 -2.75 -18.29
CA ASP A 215 -23.24 -3.43 -18.69
C ASP A 215 -23.43 -4.77 -17.98
N THR A 216 -22.34 -5.52 -17.79
CA THR A 216 -22.40 -6.81 -17.10
C THR A 216 -22.73 -6.62 -15.62
N LEU A 217 -22.14 -5.62 -14.95
CA LEU A 217 -22.52 -5.27 -13.58
C LEU A 217 -23.99 -4.83 -13.49
N ALA A 218 -24.48 -4.05 -14.46
CA ALA A 218 -25.88 -3.66 -14.50
C ALA A 218 -26.82 -4.86 -14.66
N ALA A 219 -26.41 -5.88 -15.44
CA ALA A 219 -27.15 -7.14 -15.56
C ALA A 219 -27.11 -7.96 -14.27
N ASP A 220 -25.96 -8.06 -13.60
CA ASP A 220 -25.79 -8.77 -12.33
C ASP A 220 -26.69 -8.17 -11.23
N LEU A 221 -26.77 -6.83 -11.16
CA LEU A 221 -27.66 -6.11 -10.22
C LEU A 221 -29.15 -6.40 -10.48
N GLN A 222 -29.54 -6.64 -11.74
CA GLN A 222 -30.93 -6.98 -12.10
C GLN A 222 -31.27 -8.44 -11.75
N GLN A 223 -30.33 -9.37 -11.95
CA GLN A 223 -30.53 -10.79 -11.64
C GLN A 223 -30.78 -11.03 -10.15
N GLY A 224 -30.19 -10.21 -9.27
CA GLY A 224 -30.50 -10.19 -7.84
C GLY A 224 -31.93 -9.73 -7.50
N ARG A 225 -32.73 -9.33 -8.49
CA ARG A 225 -34.11 -8.79 -8.38
C ARG A 225 -34.27 -7.58 -7.44
N GLN A 226 -33.16 -6.95 -7.06
CA GLN A 226 -33.16 -5.78 -6.18
C GLN A 226 -33.39 -4.48 -6.96
N TYR A 227 -33.05 -4.46 -8.25
CA TYR A 227 -33.16 -3.27 -9.10
C TYR A 227 -33.69 -3.64 -10.49
N ASP A 228 -34.54 -2.80 -11.07
CA ASP A 228 -34.81 -2.84 -12.51
C ASP A 228 -33.64 -2.23 -13.31
N ALA A 229 -33.71 -2.29 -14.64
CA ALA A 229 -32.63 -1.78 -15.49
C ALA A 229 -32.31 -0.30 -15.26
N GLN A 230 -33.32 0.52 -14.98
CA GLN A 230 -33.16 1.95 -14.74
C GLN A 230 -32.59 2.24 -13.33
N GLY A 231 -33.02 1.48 -12.33
CA GLY A 231 -32.55 1.55 -10.95
C GLY A 231 -31.09 1.14 -10.84
N ALA A 232 -30.68 0.04 -11.50
CA ALA A 232 -29.28 -0.40 -11.53
C ALA A 232 -28.36 0.67 -12.14
N ARG A 233 -28.76 1.24 -13.29
CA ARG A 233 -28.06 2.35 -13.94
C ARG A 233 -27.95 3.58 -13.06
N THR A 234 -29.06 3.98 -12.43
CA THR A 234 -29.11 5.15 -11.53
C THR A 234 -28.20 4.96 -10.32
N LEU A 235 -28.18 3.76 -9.73
CA LEU A 235 -27.29 3.41 -8.62
C LEU A 235 -25.82 3.48 -9.04
N MET A 236 -25.47 2.88 -10.18
CA MET A 236 -24.10 2.91 -10.71
C MET A 236 -23.65 4.35 -10.99
N ARG A 237 -24.46 5.18 -11.68
CA ARG A 237 -24.16 6.60 -11.92
C ARG A 237 -23.87 7.35 -10.62
N ARG A 238 -24.71 7.13 -9.60
CA ARG A 238 -24.56 7.79 -8.29
C ARG A 238 -23.22 7.45 -7.66
N TRP A 239 -22.79 6.20 -7.73
CA TRP A 239 -21.48 5.79 -7.22
C TRP A 239 -20.34 6.35 -8.05
N LEU A 240 -20.39 6.22 -9.37
CA LEU A 240 -19.37 6.77 -10.29
C LEU A 240 -19.13 8.27 -10.06
N HIS A 241 -20.17 9.03 -9.74
CA HIS A 241 -20.05 10.46 -9.43
C HIS A 241 -19.38 10.76 -8.08
N LYS A 242 -19.41 9.83 -7.12
CA LYS A 242 -18.83 10.01 -5.77
C LYS A 242 -17.35 9.64 -5.70
N LEU A 243 -16.90 8.70 -6.53
CA LEU A 243 -15.54 8.17 -6.50
C LEU A 243 -14.43 9.23 -6.66
N PRO A 244 -14.59 10.30 -7.47
CA PRO A 244 -13.58 11.34 -7.56
C PRO A 244 -13.32 12.08 -6.25
N ALA A 245 -14.32 12.23 -5.39
CA ALA A 245 -14.18 12.91 -4.10
C ALA A 245 -13.19 12.21 -3.15
N ILE A 246 -12.92 10.92 -3.39
CA ILE A 246 -11.98 10.12 -2.59
C ILE A 246 -10.68 9.81 -3.36
N GLY A 247 -10.46 10.44 -4.51
CA GLY A 247 -9.19 10.41 -5.26
C GLY A 247 -9.13 9.44 -6.44
N TYR A 248 -10.24 8.82 -6.85
CA TYR A 248 -10.31 8.03 -8.09
C TYR A 248 -10.52 8.91 -9.32
N PRO A 249 -10.25 8.40 -10.55
CA PRO A 249 -10.52 9.16 -11.76
C PRO A 249 -12.01 9.48 -11.94
N ALA A 250 -12.31 10.60 -12.59
CA ALA A 250 -13.66 10.90 -13.03
C ALA A 250 -14.09 9.94 -14.15
N PHE A 251 -15.33 9.47 -14.07
CA PHE A 251 -15.94 8.72 -15.16
C PHE A 251 -16.24 9.64 -16.33
N ASP A 252 -15.70 9.31 -17.51
CA ASP A 252 -16.07 9.98 -18.74
C ASP A 252 -17.34 9.35 -19.32
N THR A 253 -18.46 10.05 -19.19
CA THR A 253 -19.76 9.62 -19.72
C THR A 253 -19.79 9.58 -21.25
N GLN A 254 -18.88 10.29 -21.93
CA GLN A 254 -18.74 10.22 -23.38
C GLN A 254 -18.00 8.96 -23.83
N ALA A 255 -17.19 8.35 -22.96
CA ALA A 255 -16.48 7.10 -23.26
C ALA A 255 -17.43 5.89 -23.32
N CYS A 256 -18.56 5.94 -22.61
CA CYS A 256 -19.58 4.89 -22.58
C CYS A 256 -20.98 5.46 -22.90
N PRO A 257 -21.23 5.94 -24.13
CA PRO A 257 -22.46 6.64 -24.46
C PRO A 257 -23.67 5.69 -24.35
N GLY A 258 -24.67 6.09 -23.56
CA GLY A 258 -25.89 5.30 -23.30
C GLY A 258 -25.68 4.11 -22.36
N ARG A 259 -24.48 3.94 -21.79
CA ARG A 259 -24.13 2.88 -20.85
C ARG A 259 -23.80 3.50 -19.50
N VAL A 260 -24.47 2.99 -18.47
CA VAL A 260 -24.66 3.62 -17.15
C VAL A 260 -25.51 4.86 -17.24
#